data_AF-A0A2P8CKR9-F1
#
_entry.id   AF-A0A2P8CKR9-F1
#
_cell.length_a   1.000
_cell.length_b   1.000
_cell.length_c   1.000
_cell.angle_alpha   90.00
_cell.angle_beta   90.00
_cell.angle_gamma   90.00
#
_symmetry.space_group_name_H-M   'P 1'
#
loop_
_entity.id
_entity.type
_entity.pdbx_description
1 polymer ?
#
loop_
_entity_poly.entity_id
_entity_poly.type
_entity_poly.pdbx_seq_one_letter_code
_entity_poly.pdbx_strand_id
1 'polypeptide(L)'
;MTPNENSLKAYWNFLLHPNLNYKKKRFTTKLLNFLVVLVVDIAISALLVWLVYQLRGVVAPDVKVHKIPISHQKWGLLKWSLLVTVFIPLLEELTFRTHLRPKKGNFVLSFIGLLYLNGVLLLVSIHSLDVRSNIIAVLVGLVLLATYLVFQRRIYIVIGRLWRRKSALVFYLTTILFGFYHLQNYTVTLTILILSPIFVLPQIFAGLNLGYLRVRFGFWWGFVLHGLHNAIFLLLPVLLFNSGMPRDKIFDNEVVIDYPGNVAARGKYQLTIEEAEGPVYNGSRVGRNGIDFKHATVRFASAKLARFRPEEVVFEDTAVANRVIDLHFTDRNKESMDDFKMARRFVFQQVLKKYNLKAQLFFVPAGNWVLYRSQFVKAEEDTSALDEREEVPNSFVLKDATIRGLADKIEELYSMKVNCLSKNRTKYTWVIPKDSTELLQRTLMGKYGVTLYQAKNRTVKCYISSAE
;
A
#
# COMPACT_ATOMS: atom_id res chain seq x y z
N MET A 1 13.89 -51.36 12.11
CA MET A 1 13.69 -50.13 11.30
C MET A 1 15.06 -49.62 10.92
N THR A 2 15.49 -49.77 9.68
CA THR A 2 16.82 -49.31 9.25
C THR A 2 16.86 -47.78 9.17
N PRO A 3 17.72 -47.10 9.93
CA PRO A 3 17.93 -45.67 9.84
C PRO A 3 19.02 -45.43 8.80
N ASN A 4 18.71 -45.17 7.52
CA ASN A 4 19.81 -44.94 6.57
C ASN A 4 19.44 -44.15 5.32
N GLU A 5 19.04 -42.90 5.54
CA GLU A 5 19.48 -41.77 4.72
C GLU A 5 19.23 -40.53 5.58
N ASN A 6 20.29 -39.83 6.00
CA ASN A 6 20.15 -38.52 6.64
C ASN A 6 19.23 -37.67 5.75
N SER A 7 18.09 -37.21 6.27
CA SER A 7 17.08 -36.44 5.50
C SER A 7 17.73 -35.30 4.71
N LEU A 8 18.76 -34.67 5.29
CA LEU A 8 19.56 -33.64 4.66
C LEU A 8 20.38 -34.17 3.45
N LYS A 9 21.00 -35.35 3.58
CA LYS A 9 21.74 -36.01 2.49
C LYS A 9 20.81 -36.38 1.33
N ALA A 10 19.63 -36.91 1.62
CA ALA A 10 18.63 -37.24 0.60
C ALA A 10 18.07 -36.00 -0.11
N TYR A 11 17.89 -34.90 0.62
CA TYR A 11 17.54 -33.58 0.08
C TYR A 11 18.65 -33.05 -0.83
N TRP A 12 19.89 -33.01 -0.36
CA TRP A 12 21.04 -32.53 -1.12
C TRP A 12 21.28 -33.34 -2.40
N ASN A 13 21.22 -34.67 -2.30
CA ASN A 13 21.34 -35.57 -3.45
C ASN A 13 20.26 -35.32 -4.51
N PHE A 14 19.03 -34.97 -4.11
CA PHE A 14 18.01 -34.59 -5.07
C PHE A 14 18.32 -33.26 -5.74
N LEU A 15 18.78 -32.26 -4.99
CA LEU A 15 19.10 -30.95 -5.58
C LEU A 15 20.21 -31.03 -6.62
N LEU A 16 21.15 -31.97 -6.47
CA LEU A 16 22.19 -32.25 -7.47
C LEU A 16 21.67 -33.12 -8.63
N HIS A 17 20.74 -34.04 -8.36
CA HIS A 17 20.24 -35.00 -9.36
C HIS A 17 18.70 -35.15 -9.29
N PRO A 18 17.94 -34.12 -9.72
CA PRO A 18 16.49 -34.12 -9.58
C PRO A 18 15.84 -35.17 -10.47
N ASN A 19 14.98 -35.99 -9.86
CA ASN A 19 14.32 -37.11 -10.53
C ASN A 19 12.87 -37.25 -10.09
N LEU A 20 12.04 -37.84 -10.95
CA LEU A 20 10.60 -38.03 -10.69
C LEU A 20 10.28 -39.22 -9.79
N ASN A 21 11.25 -39.78 -9.07
CA ASN A 21 11.01 -40.93 -8.20
C ASN A 21 10.36 -40.49 -6.88
N TYR A 22 9.04 -40.39 -6.82
CA TYR A 22 8.34 -40.12 -5.57
C TYR A 22 7.81 -41.44 -4.98
N LYS A 23 8.37 -41.86 -3.84
CA LYS A 23 7.88 -43.00 -3.07
C LYS A 23 6.79 -42.55 -2.09
N LYS A 24 5.77 -43.38 -1.87
CA LYS A 24 4.76 -43.13 -0.82
C LYS A 24 5.45 -43.21 0.54
N LYS A 25 5.59 -42.07 1.22
CA LYS A 25 6.13 -41.96 2.59
C LYS A 25 5.01 -41.69 3.59
N ARG A 26 5.20 -42.12 4.84
CA ARG A 26 4.33 -41.78 5.97
C ARG A 26 4.31 -40.26 6.19
N PHE A 27 3.22 -39.74 6.75
CA PHE A 27 3.06 -38.31 7.02
C PHE A 27 4.19 -37.76 7.90
N THR A 28 4.53 -38.46 8.99
CA THR A 28 5.61 -38.07 9.91
C THR A 28 6.96 -37.90 9.20
N THR A 29 7.31 -38.80 8.28
CA THR A 29 8.53 -38.68 7.47
C THR A 29 8.47 -37.49 6.52
N LYS A 30 7.31 -37.17 5.93
CA LYS A 30 7.16 -35.98 5.10
C LYS A 30 7.30 -34.70 5.92
N LEU A 31 6.69 -34.66 7.11
CA LEU A 31 6.78 -33.53 8.03
C LEU A 31 8.22 -33.30 8.49
N LEU A 32 8.95 -34.35 8.88
CA LEU A 32 10.36 -34.20 9.27
C LEU A 32 11.22 -33.65 8.12
N ASN A 33 11.06 -34.19 6.90
CA ASN A 33 11.78 -33.66 5.73
C ASN A 33 11.38 -32.21 5.43
N PHE A 34 10.11 -31.88 5.57
CA PHE A 34 9.62 -30.51 5.41
C PHE A 34 10.27 -29.56 6.42
N LEU A 35 10.35 -29.92 7.70
CA LEU A 35 10.98 -29.11 8.73
C LEU A 35 12.49 -28.91 8.46
N VAL A 36 13.19 -29.96 8.02
CA VAL A 36 14.60 -29.84 7.60
C VAL A 36 14.73 -28.85 6.45
N VAL A 37 13.90 -28.97 5.42
CA VAL A 37 13.92 -28.05 4.27
C VAL A 37 13.54 -26.62 4.71
N LEU A 38 12.58 -26.44 5.61
CA LEU A 38 12.18 -25.13 6.14
C LEU A 38 13.34 -24.43 6.84
N VAL A 39 14.07 -25.13 7.71
CA VAL A 39 15.23 -24.56 8.42
C VAL A 39 16.33 -24.18 7.43
N VAL A 40 16.64 -25.06 6.48
CA VAL A 40 17.64 -24.81 5.43
C VAL A 40 17.22 -23.63 4.54
N ASP A 41 15.95 -23.58 4.15
CA ASP A 41 15.37 -22.51 3.34
C ASP A 41 15.53 -21.16 4.04
N ILE A 42 15.08 -21.04 5.29
CA ILE A 42 15.19 -19.80 6.06
C ILE A 42 16.65 -19.37 6.25
N ALA A 43 17.53 -20.28 6.68
CA ALA A 43 18.91 -19.95 6.99
C ALA A 43 19.68 -19.47 5.76
N ILE A 44 19.59 -20.21 4.65
CA ILE A 44 20.33 -19.87 3.43
C ILE A 44 19.67 -18.68 2.73
N SER A 45 18.34 -18.60 2.65
CA SER A 45 17.69 -17.43 2.05
C SER A 45 17.97 -16.15 2.83
N ALA A 46 18.02 -16.18 4.16
CA ALA A 46 18.41 -15.02 4.95
C ALA A 46 19.84 -14.55 4.63
N LEU A 47 20.79 -15.49 4.53
CA LEU A 47 22.16 -15.20 4.13
C LEU A 47 22.22 -14.61 2.71
N LEU A 48 21.52 -15.20 1.75
CA LEU A 48 21.49 -14.73 0.37
C LEU A 48 20.83 -13.35 0.24
N VAL A 49 19.72 -13.11 0.94
CA VAL A 49 19.05 -11.81 0.97
C VAL A 49 19.97 -10.75 1.58
N TRP A 50 20.67 -11.07 2.67
CA TRP A 50 21.65 -10.18 3.27
C TRP A 50 22.80 -9.86 2.31
N LEU A 51 23.36 -10.87 1.64
CA LEU A 51 24.44 -10.68 0.66
C LEU A 51 23.99 -9.80 -0.51
N VAL A 52 22.82 -10.06 -1.08
CA VAL A 52 22.24 -9.24 -2.15
C VAL A 52 22.00 -7.81 -1.68
N TYR A 53 21.56 -7.62 -0.44
CA TYR A 53 21.38 -6.29 0.15
C TYR A 53 22.71 -5.52 0.25
N GLN A 54 23.78 -6.16 0.72
CA GLN A 54 25.12 -5.54 0.78
C GLN A 54 25.65 -5.22 -0.62
N LEU A 55 25.58 -6.18 -1.54
CA LEU A 55 26.05 -6.00 -2.93
C LEU A 55 25.31 -4.86 -3.62
N ARG A 56 24.00 -4.75 -3.42
CA ARG A 56 23.20 -3.64 -3.93
C ARG A 56 23.72 -2.30 -3.43
N GLY A 57 24.02 -2.19 -2.12
CA GLY A 57 24.52 -0.96 -1.52
C GLY A 57 25.81 -0.44 -2.16
N VAL A 58 26.65 -1.34 -2.67
CA VAL A 58 27.92 -0.99 -3.33
C VAL A 58 27.73 -0.72 -4.82
N VAL A 59 27.04 -1.61 -5.53
CA VAL A 59 27.07 -1.64 -7.01
C VAL A 59 25.87 -0.92 -7.63
N ALA A 60 24.79 -0.73 -6.87
CA ALA A 60 23.54 -0.15 -7.35
C ALA A 60 22.77 0.59 -6.23
N PRO A 61 23.39 1.58 -5.55
CA PRO A 61 22.79 2.26 -4.39
C PRO A 61 21.46 2.96 -4.75
N ASP A 62 21.37 3.52 -5.95
CA ASP A 62 20.22 4.29 -6.43
C ASP A 62 19.09 3.41 -7.00
N VAL A 63 19.33 2.12 -7.21
CA VAL A 63 18.30 1.21 -7.74
C VAL A 63 17.26 0.97 -6.65
N LYS A 64 16.02 1.40 -6.90
CA LYS A 64 14.90 1.14 -6.00
C LYS A 64 14.53 -0.35 -6.05
N VAL A 65 14.37 -0.94 -4.86
CA VAL A 65 13.71 -2.23 -4.71
C VAL A 65 12.23 -1.95 -4.55
N HIS A 66 11.45 -2.30 -5.57
CA HIS A 66 10.01 -2.34 -5.49
C HIS A 66 9.63 -3.54 -4.62
N LYS A 67 9.55 -3.34 -3.30
CA LYS A 67 8.80 -4.26 -2.45
C LYS A 67 7.37 -4.28 -2.99
N ILE A 68 6.84 -5.47 -3.24
CA ILE A 68 5.51 -5.76 -3.83
C ILE A 68 4.59 -4.51 -3.72
N PRO A 69 4.12 -3.92 -4.85
CA PRO A 69 3.47 -2.60 -4.87
C PRO A 69 2.11 -2.54 -4.17
N ILE A 70 1.71 -3.63 -3.54
CA ILE A 70 0.54 -3.70 -2.71
C ILE A 70 0.96 -3.15 -1.35
N SER A 71 0.89 -1.84 -1.15
CA SER A 71 1.04 -1.29 0.20
C SER A 71 -0.09 -1.87 1.08
N HIS A 72 0.27 -2.44 2.23
CA HIS A 72 -0.69 -2.83 3.27
C HIS A 72 -1.62 -1.66 3.64
N GLN A 73 -1.17 -0.41 3.47
CA GLN A 73 -1.96 0.80 3.70
C GLN A 73 -3.18 0.90 2.79
N LYS A 74 -3.17 0.30 1.58
CA LYS A 74 -4.29 0.38 0.63
C LYS A 74 -5.36 -0.69 0.87
N TRP A 75 -4.97 -1.87 1.37
CA TRP A 75 -5.84 -3.05 1.43
C TRP A 75 -6.09 -3.54 2.87
N GLY A 76 -5.44 -2.96 3.87
CA GLY A 76 -5.44 -3.44 5.26
C GLY A 76 -4.50 -4.62 5.45
N LEU A 77 -3.96 -4.76 6.67
CA LEU A 77 -2.94 -5.76 7.02
C LEU A 77 -3.41 -7.20 6.72
N LEU A 78 -4.66 -7.53 7.07
CA LEU A 78 -5.22 -8.87 6.86
C LEU A 78 -5.27 -9.24 5.37
N LYS A 79 -5.91 -8.41 4.52
CA LYS A 79 -6.01 -8.70 3.08
C LYS A 79 -4.64 -8.74 2.42
N TRP A 80 -3.73 -7.85 2.84
CA TRP A 80 -2.35 -7.86 2.36
C TRP A 80 -1.61 -9.15 2.74
N SER A 81 -1.76 -9.60 3.99
CA SER A 81 -1.14 -10.84 4.46
C SER A 81 -1.62 -12.04 3.66
N LEU A 82 -2.94 -12.20 3.47
CA LEU A 82 -3.52 -13.27 2.65
C LEU A 82 -3.03 -13.20 1.20
N LEU A 83 -2.92 -12.00 0.64
CA LEU A 83 -2.45 -11.82 -0.74
C LEU A 83 -1.01 -12.31 -0.92
N VAL A 84 -0.12 -11.91 -0.02
CA VAL A 84 1.32 -12.20 -0.10
C VAL A 84 1.67 -13.64 0.34
N THR A 85 0.93 -14.23 1.28
CA THR A 85 1.26 -15.57 1.81
C THR A 85 0.38 -16.69 1.23
N VAL A 86 -0.75 -16.38 0.61
CA VAL A 86 -1.68 -17.38 0.06
C VAL A 86 -1.88 -17.19 -1.44
N PHE A 87 -2.41 -16.05 -1.88
CA PHE A 87 -2.84 -15.88 -3.27
C PHE A 87 -1.67 -15.81 -4.26
N ILE A 88 -0.65 -15.00 -3.98
CA ILE A 88 0.54 -14.91 -4.85
C ILE A 88 1.27 -16.26 -4.92
N PRO A 89 1.62 -16.91 -3.77
CA PRO A 89 2.20 -18.25 -3.78
C PRO A 89 1.36 -19.28 -4.54
N LEU A 90 0.03 -19.22 -4.44
CA LEU A 90 -0.85 -20.16 -5.15
C LEU A 90 -0.66 -20.04 -6.65
N LEU A 91 -0.67 -18.83 -7.18
CA LEU A 91 -0.49 -18.56 -8.60
C LEU A 91 0.91 -18.96 -9.10
N GLU A 92 1.94 -18.68 -8.31
CA GLU A 92 3.31 -19.04 -8.65
C GLU A 92 3.54 -20.56 -8.59
N GLU A 93 2.96 -21.28 -7.63
CA GLU A 93 3.01 -22.74 -7.54
C GLU A 93 2.21 -23.41 -8.68
N LEU A 94 1.07 -22.84 -9.07
CA LEU A 94 0.34 -23.28 -10.26
C LEU A 94 1.21 -23.14 -11.50
N THR A 95 1.78 -21.95 -11.72
CA THR A 95 2.54 -21.61 -12.93
C THR A 95 3.85 -22.39 -13.03
N PHE A 96 4.72 -22.31 -12.02
CA PHE A 96 6.10 -22.76 -12.10
C PHE A 96 6.32 -24.20 -11.60
N ARG A 97 5.41 -24.77 -10.80
CA ARG A 97 5.66 -26.05 -10.09
C ARG A 97 4.69 -27.15 -10.45
N THR A 98 3.46 -26.82 -10.78
CA THR A 98 2.42 -27.85 -10.88
C THR A 98 2.74 -28.89 -11.96
N HIS A 99 3.27 -28.46 -13.11
CA HIS A 99 3.71 -29.29 -14.22
C HIS A 99 4.97 -30.15 -13.95
N LEU A 100 5.74 -29.88 -12.88
CA LEU A 100 6.91 -30.71 -12.49
C LEU A 100 6.53 -32.16 -12.18
N ARG A 101 5.26 -32.42 -11.84
CA ARG A 101 4.71 -33.77 -11.82
C ARG A 101 3.89 -33.96 -13.10
N PRO A 102 4.40 -34.67 -14.12
CA PRO A 102 3.80 -34.70 -15.47
C PRO A 102 2.54 -35.58 -15.52
N LYS A 103 1.44 -35.08 -14.94
CA LYS A 103 0.09 -35.60 -15.03
C LYS A 103 -0.74 -34.68 -15.92
N LYS A 104 -1.72 -35.22 -16.66
CA LYS A 104 -2.60 -34.45 -17.55
C LYS A 104 -3.20 -33.21 -16.86
N GLY A 105 -3.85 -33.39 -15.71
CA GLY A 105 -4.45 -32.28 -14.96
C GLY A 105 -3.45 -31.25 -14.45
N ASN A 106 -2.21 -31.65 -14.15
CA ASN A 106 -1.18 -30.72 -13.70
C ASN A 106 -0.71 -29.77 -14.82
N PHE A 107 -0.66 -30.25 -16.07
CA PHE A 107 -0.36 -29.38 -17.20
C PHE A 107 -1.47 -28.37 -17.45
N VAL A 108 -2.75 -28.80 -17.35
CA VAL A 108 -3.91 -27.89 -17.45
C VAL A 108 -3.85 -26.81 -16.37
N LEU A 109 -3.64 -27.20 -15.12
CA LEU A 109 -3.53 -26.26 -14.00
C LEU A 109 -2.37 -25.28 -14.15
N SER A 110 -1.23 -25.75 -14.68
CA SER A 110 -0.08 -24.86 -14.93
C SER A 110 -0.34 -23.87 -16.06
N PHE A 111 -1.06 -24.29 -17.10
CA PHE A 111 -1.46 -23.41 -18.18
C PHE A 111 -2.46 -22.35 -17.71
N ILE A 112 -3.43 -22.72 -16.87
CA ILE A 112 -4.34 -21.76 -16.24
C ILE A 112 -3.57 -20.77 -15.37
N GLY A 113 -2.63 -21.26 -14.54
CA GLY A 113 -1.75 -20.40 -13.73
C GLY A 113 -0.98 -19.40 -14.59
N LEU A 114 -0.39 -19.87 -15.69
CA LEU A 114 0.36 -19.04 -16.64
C LEU A 114 -0.51 -17.96 -17.28
N LEU A 115 -1.71 -18.32 -17.75
CA LEU A 115 -2.67 -17.35 -18.32
C LEU A 115 -3.09 -16.31 -17.29
N TYR A 116 -3.37 -16.72 -16.05
CA TYR A 116 -3.74 -15.79 -14.99
C TYR A 116 -2.59 -14.85 -14.64
N LEU A 117 -1.38 -15.37 -14.44
CA LEU A 117 -0.21 -14.59 -14.08
C LEU A 117 0.09 -13.50 -15.12
N ASN A 118 0.12 -13.89 -16.40
CA ASN A 118 0.33 -12.94 -17.50
C ASN A 118 -0.87 -12.03 -17.73
N GLY A 119 -2.10 -12.51 -17.53
CA GLY A 119 -3.31 -11.69 -17.62
C GLY A 119 -3.31 -10.56 -16.60
N VAL A 120 -2.93 -10.84 -15.35
CA VAL A 120 -2.79 -9.81 -14.30
C VAL A 120 -1.71 -8.80 -14.66
N LEU A 121 -0.53 -9.25 -15.11
CA LEU A 121 0.55 -8.34 -15.53
C LEU A 121 0.12 -7.45 -16.71
N LEU A 122 -0.56 -8.03 -17.68
CA LEU A 122 -1.07 -7.32 -18.85
C LEU A 122 -2.09 -6.26 -18.43
N LEU A 123 -3.07 -6.60 -17.61
CA LEU A 123 -4.08 -5.66 -17.11
C LEU A 123 -3.47 -4.53 -16.27
N VAL A 124 -2.45 -4.79 -15.47
CA VAL A 124 -1.73 -3.76 -14.70
C VAL A 124 -0.96 -2.82 -15.64
N SER A 125 -0.31 -3.37 -16.66
CA SER A 125 0.45 -2.58 -17.64
C SER A 125 -0.48 -1.74 -18.54
N ILE A 126 -1.68 -2.25 -18.79
CA ILE A 126 -2.74 -1.65 -19.59
C ILE A 126 -3.66 -0.75 -18.76
N HIS A 127 -3.40 -0.52 -17.47
CA HIS A 127 -4.28 0.28 -16.60
C HIS A 127 -4.53 1.73 -17.07
N SER A 128 -3.78 2.20 -18.08
CA SER A 128 -3.98 3.47 -18.79
C SER A 128 -4.78 3.39 -20.11
N LEU A 129 -5.19 2.20 -20.58
CA LEU A 129 -5.98 2.02 -21.81
C LEU A 129 -7.49 1.85 -21.52
N ASP A 130 -8.28 2.07 -22.57
CA ASP A 130 -9.73 1.95 -22.61
C ASP A 130 -10.23 0.53 -22.23
N VAL A 131 -11.46 0.45 -21.69
CA VAL A 131 -12.15 -0.77 -21.26
C VAL A 131 -12.16 -1.84 -22.35
N ARG A 132 -12.25 -1.43 -23.62
CA ARG A 132 -12.21 -2.30 -24.80
C ARG A 132 -10.95 -3.17 -24.85
N SER A 133 -9.78 -2.61 -24.52
CA SER A 133 -8.51 -3.34 -24.56
C SER A 133 -8.45 -4.45 -23.51
N ASN A 134 -9.01 -4.21 -22.32
CA ASN A 134 -9.11 -5.22 -21.26
C ASN A 134 -10.04 -6.37 -21.66
N ILE A 135 -11.17 -6.07 -22.29
CA ILE A 135 -12.09 -7.10 -22.79
C ILE A 135 -11.40 -7.97 -23.84
N ILE A 136 -10.69 -7.37 -24.80
CA ILE A 136 -9.95 -8.11 -25.83
C ILE A 136 -8.91 -9.03 -25.20
N ALA A 137 -8.14 -8.54 -24.22
CA ALA A 137 -7.14 -9.35 -23.53
C ALA A 137 -7.74 -10.59 -22.84
N VAL A 138 -8.89 -10.41 -22.18
CA VAL A 138 -9.62 -11.53 -21.54
C VAL A 138 -10.12 -12.52 -22.59
N LEU A 139 -10.71 -12.05 -23.69
CA LEU A 139 -11.19 -12.92 -24.77
C LEU A 139 -10.05 -13.73 -25.40
N VAL A 140 -8.90 -13.10 -25.65
CA VAL A 140 -7.70 -13.81 -26.15
C VAL A 140 -7.27 -14.90 -25.17
N GLY A 141 -7.22 -14.60 -23.87
CA GLY A 141 -6.91 -15.59 -22.83
C GLY A 141 -7.88 -16.77 -22.82
N LEU A 142 -9.19 -16.52 -22.96
CA LEU A 142 -10.22 -17.55 -23.03
C LEU A 142 -10.10 -18.42 -24.29
N VAL A 143 -9.80 -17.82 -25.44
CA VAL A 143 -9.56 -18.55 -26.70
C VAL A 143 -8.32 -19.43 -26.59
N LEU A 144 -7.23 -18.92 -26.00
CA LEU A 144 -6.02 -19.71 -25.74
C LEU A 144 -6.32 -20.90 -24.81
N LEU A 145 -7.11 -20.68 -23.75
CA LEU A 145 -7.55 -21.74 -22.85
C LEU A 145 -8.40 -22.79 -23.56
N ALA A 146 -9.42 -22.36 -24.32
CA ALA A 146 -10.28 -23.26 -25.08
C ALA A 146 -9.46 -24.10 -26.06
N THR A 147 -8.57 -23.47 -26.81
CA THR A 147 -7.67 -24.15 -27.76
C THR A 147 -6.80 -25.18 -27.04
N TYR A 148 -6.19 -24.80 -25.92
CA TYR A 148 -5.40 -25.73 -25.11
C TYR A 148 -6.22 -26.93 -24.63
N LEU A 149 -7.45 -26.70 -24.13
CA LEU A 149 -8.33 -27.75 -23.63
C LEU A 149 -8.78 -28.73 -24.73
N VAL A 150 -8.99 -28.24 -25.96
CA VAL A 150 -9.28 -29.08 -27.13
C VAL A 150 -8.09 -29.99 -27.44
N PHE A 151 -6.86 -29.45 -27.45
CA PHE A 151 -5.66 -30.20 -27.82
C PHE A 151 -4.93 -30.87 -26.65
N GLN A 152 -5.44 -30.77 -25.42
CA GLN A 152 -4.75 -31.19 -24.18
C GLN A 152 -4.24 -32.63 -24.21
N ARG A 153 -4.94 -33.55 -24.90
CA ARG A 153 -4.54 -34.96 -25.01
C ARG A 153 -3.27 -35.11 -25.84
N ARG A 154 -3.21 -34.44 -27.00
CA ARG A 154 -2.03 -34.44 -27.89
C ARG A 154 -0.85 -33.77 -27.21
N ILE A 155 -1.09 -32.59 -26.61
CA ILE A 155 -0.10 -31.84 -25.84
C ILE A 155 0.49 -32.71 -24.72
N TYR A 156 -0.34 -33.38 -23.93
CA TYR A 156 0.12 -34.26 -22.84
C TYR A 156 1.01 -35.41 -23.33
N ILE A 157 0.69 -36.02 -24.49
CA ILE A 157 1.48 -37.13 -25.03
C ILE A 157 2.89 -36.64 -25.43
N VAL A 158 2.96 -35.52 -26.16
CA VAL A 158 4.22 -34.96 -26.66
C VAL A 158 5.05 -34.36 -25.52
N ILE A 159 4.48 -33.38 -24.80
CA ILE A 159 5.17 -32.64 -23.74
C ILE A 159 5.44 -33.56 -22.54
N GLY A 160 4.48 -34.42 -22.17
CA GLY A 160 4.66 -35.34 -21.05
C GLY A 160 5.80 -36.33 -21.26
N ARG A 161 6.06 -36.76 -22.51
CA ARG A 161 7.23 -37.60 -22.83
C ARG A 161 8.54 -36.84 -22.61
N LEU A 162 8.63 -35.61 -23.11
CA LEU A 162 9.80 -34.74 -22.92
C LEU A 162 10.05 -34.48 -21.42
N TRP A 163 9.00 -34.13 -20.68
CA TRP A 163 9.07 -33.87 -19.23
C TRP A 163 9.59 -35.05 -18.43
N ARG A 164 9.15 -36.27 -18.76
CA ARG A 164 9.63 -37.48 -18.10
C ARG A 164 11.08 -37.80 -18.47
N ARG A 165 11.46 -37.61 -19.74
CA ARG A 165 12.82 -37.90 -20.22
C ARG A 165 13.87 -36.89 -19.73
N LYS A 166 13.48 -35.63 -19.58
CA LYS A 166 14.37 -34.50 -19.24
C LYS A 166 13.92 -33.81 -17.95
N SER A 167 13.49 -34.59 -16.95
CA SER A 167 12.92 -34.04 -15.71
C SER A 167 13.88 -33.13 -14.95
N ALA A 168 15.18 -33.46 -14.94
CA ALA A 168 16.18 -32.65 -14.26
C ALA A 168 16.34 -31.28 -14.92
N LEU A 169 16.42 -31.25 -16.26
CA LEU A 169 16.51 -30.02 -17.03
C LEU A 169 15.27 -29.14 -16.80
N VAL A 170 14.07 -29.73 -16.88
CA VAL A 170 12.81 -29.00 -16.60
C VAL A 170 12.81 -28.43 -15.18
N PHE A 171 13.25 -29.21 -14.19
CA PHE A 171 13.33 -28.78 -12.80
C PHE A 171 14.22 -27.54 -12.63
N TYR A 172 15.43 -27.55 -13.21
CA TYR A 172 16.32 -26.39 -13.12
C TYR A 172 15.82 -25.20 -13.93
N LEU A 173 15.34 -25.42 -15.16
CA LEU A 173 14.82 -24.32 -16.01
C LEU A 173 13.65 -23.61 -15.34
N THR A 174 12.69 -24.35 -14.78
CA THR A 174 11.53 -23.75 -14.10
C THR A 174 11.93 -23.00 -12.82
N THR A 175 12.92 -23.52 -12.09
CA THR A 175 13.50 -22.86 -10.92
C THR A 175 14.19 -21.54 -11.30
N ILE A 176 14.98 -21.56 -12.37
CA ILE A 176 15.65 -20.36 -12.89
C ILE A 176 14.60 -19.35 -13.35
N LEU A 177 13.63 -19.77 -14.18
CA LEU A 177 12.56 -18.90 -14.66
C LEU A 177 11.77 -18.26 -13.50
N PHE A 178 11.52 -19.01 -12.42
CA PHE A 178 10.90 -18.45 -11.22
C PHE A 178 11.77 -17.36 -10.57
N GLY A 179 13.07 -17.61 -10.42
CA GLY A 179 13.99 -16.60 -9.91
C GLY A 179 13.99 -15.34 -10.78
N PHE A 180 14.16 -15.50 -12.09
CA PHE A 180 14.18 -14.38 -13.04
C PHE A 180 12.85 -13.63 -13.12
N TYR A 181 11.72 -14.30 -12.89
CA TYR A 181 10.42 -13.63 -12.78
C TYR A 181 10.41 -12.56 -11.66
N HIS A 182 11.24 -12.72 -10.63
CA HIS A 182 11.37 -11.76 -9.54
C HIS A 182 12.25 -10.54 -9.86
N LEU A 183 12.82 -10.45 -11.07
CA LEU A 183 13.49 -9.21 -11.52
C LEU A 183 12.54 -8.01 -11.53
N GLN A 184 11.23 -8.24 -11.65
CA GLN A 184 10.21 -7.20 -11.51
C GLN A 184 10.24 -6.45 -10.16
N ASN A 185 10.88 -7.01 -9.14
CA ASN A 185 11.06 -6.36 -7.83
C ASN A 185 12.16 -5.28 -7.85
N TYR A 186 12.91 -5.14 -8.95
CA TYR A 186 13.98 -4.16 -9.09
C TYR A 186 13.66 -3.19 -10.23
N THR A 187 14.11 -1.94 -10.11
CA THR A 187 14.19 -1.07 -11.29
C THR A 187 15.17 -1.70 -12.28
N VAL A 188 14.72 -1.97 -13.50
CA VAL A 188 15.57 -2.55 -14.54
C VAL A 188 16.61 -1.51 -14.98
N THR A 189 17.87 -1.79 -14.67
CA THR A 189 19.04 -1.04 -15.13
C THR A 189 20.03 -2.01 -15.77
N LEU A 190 20.97 -1.51 -16.57
CA LEU A 190 22.02 -2.35 -17.17
C LEU A 190 22.79 -3.14 -16.11
N THR A 191 23.13 -2.50 -14.99
CA THR A 191 23.79 -3.13 -13.85
C THR A 191 22.98 -4.30 -13.28
N ILE A 192 21.67 -4.11 -13.06
CA ILE A 192 20.78 -5.16 -12.54
C ILE A 192 20.61 -6.28 -13.56
N LEU A 193 20.59 -5.99 -14.87
CA LEU A 193 20.50 -7.02 -15.90
C LEU A 193 21.75 -7.91 -15.94
N ILE A 194 22.94 -7.30 -15.93
CA ILE A 194 24.21 -8.03 -15.93
C ILE A 194 24.35 -8.88 -14.66
N LEU A 195 24.01 -8.32 -13.51
CA LEU A 195 24.10 -9.00 -12.22
C LEU A 195 22.83 -9.78 -11.84
N SER A 196 21.86 -9.89 -12.75
CA SER A 196 20.56 -10.50 -12.48
C SER A 196 20.65 -11.91 -11.88
N PRO A 197 21.58 -12.80 -12.30
CA PRO A 197 21.68 -14.13 -11.68
C PRO A 197 21.98 -14.08 -10.18
N ILE A 198 22.69 -13.04 -9.72
CA ILE A 198 23.04 -12.84 -8.31
C ILE A 198 21.86 -12.21 -7.56
N PHE A 199 21.24 -11.18 -8.14
CA PHE A 199 20.11 -10.46 -7.51
C PHE A 199 18.87 -11.33 -7.31
N VAL A 200 18.65 -12.33 -8.17
CA VAL A 200 17.55 -13.29 -8.04
C VAL A 200 17.95 -14.62 -7.39
N LEU A 201 19.20 -14.75 -6.96
CA LEU A 201 19.71 -15.96 -6.34
C LEU A 201 18.91 -16.42 -5.11
N PRO A 202 18.44 -15.53 -4.20
CA PRO A 202 17.57 -15.94 -3.10
C PRO A 202 16.30 -16.65 -3.59
N GLN A 203 15.71 -16.18 -4.69
CA GLN A 203 14.48 -16.71 -5.27
C GLN A 203 14.75 -17.99 -6.08
N ILE A 204 15.88 -18.10 -6.77
CA ILE A 204 16.32 -19.36 -7.39
C ILE A 204 16.46 -20.43 -6.31
N PHE A 205 17.11 -20.11 -5.19
CA PHE A 205 17.30 -21.03 -4.08
C PHE A 205 15.96 -21.44 -3.44
N ALA A 206 15.08 -20.48 -3.13
CA ALA A 206 13.72 -20.80 -2.69
C ALA A 206 13.01 -21.71 -3.70
N GLY A 207 13.15 -21.44 -5.01
CA GLY A 207 12.59 -22.26 -6.07
C GLY A 207 13.06 -23.71 -6.08
N LEU A 208 14.33 -23.98 -5.74
CA LEU A 208 14.86 -25.34 -5.57
C LEU A 208 14.13 -26.08 -4.44
N ASN A 209 13.91 -25.41 -3.30
CA ASN A 209 13.26 -25.98 -2.11
C ASN A 209 11.79 -26.28 -2.36
N LEU A 210 11.07 -25.32 -2.93
CA LEU A 210 9.67 -25.46 -3.33
C LEU A 210 9.52 -26.59 -4.36
N GLY A 211 10.40 -26.63 -5.36
CA GLY A 211 10.45 -27.69 -6.36
C GLY A 211 10.70 -29.07 -5.75
N TYR A 212 11.65 -29.20 -4.81
CA TYR A 212 11.93 -30.46 -4.11
C TYR A 212 10.67 -30.98 -3.42
N LEU A 213 10.01 -30.15 -2.60
CA LEU A 213 8.80 -30.54 -1.88
C LEU A 213 7.65 -30.87 -2.83
N ARG A 214 7.50 -30.11 -3.93
CA ARG A 214 6.53 -30.41 -4.99
C ARG A 214 6.76 -31.79 -5.59
N VAL A 215 8.00 -32.09 -6.02
CA VAL A 215 8.33 -33.33 -6.71
C VAL A 215 8.26 -34.51 -5.76
N ARG A 216 8.76 -34.39 -4.52
CA ARG A 216 8.80 -35.50 -3.56
C ARG A 216 7.50 -35.72 -2.80
N PHE A 217 6.83 -34.66 -2.34
CA PHE A 217 5.70 -34.77 -1.41
C PHE A 217 4.36 -34.26 -1.95
N GLY A 218 4.37 -33.35 -2.94
CA GLY A 218 3.18 -32.89 -3.66
C GLY A 218 2.90 -31.40 -3.50
N PHE A 219 1.75 -30.94 -4.03
CA PHE A 219 1.38 -29.51 -4.09
C PHE A 219 1.47 -28.81 -2.75
N TRP A 220 0.72 -29.33 -1.77
CA TRP A 220 0.52 -28.66 -0.49
C TRP A 220 1.82 -28.45 0.30
N TRP A 221 2.79 -29.36 0.17
CA TRP A 221 4.07 -29.21 0.87
C TRP A 221 4.91 -28.06 0.30
N GLY A 222 4.96 -27.91 -1.03
CA GLY A 222 5.60 -26.76 -1.66
C GLY A 222 4.85 -25.46 -1.35
N PHE A 223 3.52 -25.46 -1.51
CA PHE A 223 2.67 -24.29 -1.26
C PHE A 223 2.77 -23.78 0.19
N VAL A 224 2.74 -24.66 1.19
CA VAL A 224 2.87 -24.27 2.60
C VAL A 224 4.29 -23.73 2.88
N LEU A 225 5.34 -24.34 2.33
CA LEU A 225 6.69 -23.76 2.46
C LEU A 225 6.74 -22.36 1.86
N HIS A 226 6.13 -22.15 0.69
CA HIS A 226 6.09 -20.85 0.03
C HIS A 226 5.38 -19.80 0.88
N GLY A 227 4.21 -20.12 1.41
CA GLY A 227 3.47 -19.23 2.29
C GLY A 227 4.25 -18.87 3.55
N LEU A 228 4.93 -19.84 4.18
CA LEU A 228 5.79 -19.61 5.35
C LEU A 228 7.03 -18.78 5.00
N HIS A 229 7.68 -19.05 3.87
CA HIS A 229 8.80 -18.26 3.37
C HIS A 229 8.40 -16.79 3.22
N ASN A 230 7.27 -16.52 2.55
CA ASN A 230 6.76 -15.16 2.40
C ASN A 230 6.33 -14.56 3.74
N ALA A 231 5.75 -15.34 4.65
CA ALA A 231 5.41 -14.84 5.98
C ALA A 231 6.66 -14.39 6.74
N ILE A 232 7.76 -15.12 6.66
CA ILE A 232 9.01 -14.81 7.37
C ILE A 232 9.73 -13.62 6.72
N PHE A 233 9.88 -13.60 5.40
CA PHE A 233 10.68 -12.57 4.72
C PHE A 233 9.92 -11.30 4.36
N LEU A 234 8.58 -11.34 4.31
CA LEU A 234 7.74 -10.20 3.92
C LEU A 234 6.80 -9.74 5.04
N LEU A 235 6.05 -10.64 5.67
CA LEU A 235 5.06 -10.27 6.69
C LEU A 235 5.70 -9.94 8.04
N LEU A 236 6.62 -10.77 8.53
CA LEU A 236 7.24 -10.60 9.84
C LEU A 236 7.99 -9.27 9.99
N PRO A 237 8.80 -8.80 9.02
CA PRO A 237 9.42 -7.47 9.11
C PRO A 237 8.38 -6.35 9.17
N VAL A 238 7.25 -6.47 8.46
CA VAL A 238 6.16 -5.49 8.55
C VAL A 238 5.54 -5.50 9.95
N LEU A 239 5.39 -6.66 10.60
CA LEU A 239 4.85 -6.73 11.95
C LEU A 239 5.84 -6.21 13.01
N LEU A 240 7.14 -6.50 12.86
CA LEU A 240 8.18 -6.16 13.83
C LEU A 240 8.62 -4.69 13.75
N PHE A 241 8.81 -4.16 12.54
CA PHE A 241 9.34 -2.81 12.32
C PHE A 241 8.26 -1.74 12.12
N ASN A 242 6.98 -2.14 12.03
CA ASN A 242 5.83 -1.23 12.00
C ASN A 242 5.12 -1.17 13.37
N SER A 243 5.89 -1.25 14.47
CA SER A 243 5.43 -1.15 15.86
C SER A 243 4.92 0.24 16.27
N GLY A 244 4.60 1.09 15.29
CA GLY A 244 3.82 2.32 15.47
C GLY A 244 2.32 2.13 15.24
N MET A 245 1.80 0.89 15.13
CA MET A 245 0.36 0.64 15.12
C MET A 245 -0.18 0.66 16.56
N PRO A 246 -0.97 1.67 16.97
CA PRO A 246 -1.79 1.55 18.16
C PRO A 246 -2.76 0.40 17.89
N ARG A 247 -2.76 -0.62 18.75
CA ARG A 247 -3.68 -1.77 18.65
C ARG A 247 -5.16 -1.36 18.77
N ASP A 248 -5.39 -0.09 19.06
CA ASP A 248 -6.68 0.54 19.28
C ASP A 248 -7.31 1.06 17.97
N LYS A 249 -6.59 1.00 16.83
CA LYS A 249 -7.07 1.49 15.52
C LYS A 249 -7.18 0.42 14.43
N ILE A 250 -7.34 -0.84 14.82
CA ILE A 250 -7.52 -1.95 13.88
C ILE A 250 -8.90 -1.89 13.17
N PHE A 251 -9.80 -0.99 13.59
CA PHE A 251 -11.16 -0.88 13.04
C PHE A 251 -11.62 0.52 12.59
N ASP A 252 -10.76 1.54 12.59
CA ASP A 252 -11.16 2.83 12.04
C ASP A 252 -10.82 2.89 10.56
N ASN A 253 -11.86 3.02 9.72
CA ASN A 253 -11.76 3.16 8.25
C ASN A 253 -11.05 4.46 7.79
N GLU A 254 -10.32 5.15 8.67
CA GLU A 254 -9.59 6.38 8.41
C GLU A 254 -8.10 6.09 8.28
N VAL A 255 -7.59 6.13 7.05
CA VAL A 255 -6.15 6.22 6.83
C VAL A 255 -5.77 7.69 7.03
N VAL A 256 -4.95 7.97 8.06
CA VAL A 256 -4.38 9.29 8.33
C VAL A 256 -2.88 9.23 8.07
N ILE A 257 -2.37 10.06 7.17
CA ILE A 257 -0.95 10.07 6.80
C ILE A 257 -0.38 11.47 7.00
N ASP A 258 0.72 11.59 7.74
CA ASP A 258 1.42 12.86 7.86
C ASP A 258 1.93 13.36 6.51
N TYR A 259 1.73 14.64 6.23
CA TYR A 259 2.06 15.25 4.96
C TYR A 259 2.56 16.70 5.13
N PRO A 260 3.60 17.13 4.42
CA PRO A 260 4.56 16.28 3.72
C PRO A 260 5.32 15.46 4.79
N GLY A 261 5.49 14.16 4.57
CA GLY A 261 6.39 13.36 5.42
C GLY A 261 7.80 13.97 5.44
N ASN A 262 8.71 13.45 6.27
CA ASN A 262 10.02 14.07 6.47
C ASN A 262 10.78 14.31 5.14
N VAL A 263 10.98 15.59 4.76
CA VAL A 263 11.75 15.98 3.56
C VAL A 263 13.10 16.54 4.02
N ALA A 264 14.18 15.96 3.50
CA ALA A 264 15.53 16.43 3.81
C ALA A 264 15.73 17.89 3.37
N ALA A 265 16.52 18.63 4.15
CA ALA A 265 16.93 19.99 3.81
C ALA A 265 17.74 20.01 2.50
N ARG A 266 17.53 21.05 1.67
CA ARG A 266 18.26 21.22 0.41
C ARG A 266 19.59 21.93 0.62
N GLY A 267 20.61 21.54 -0.15
CA GLY A 267 21.98 22.05 0.00
C GLY A 267 22.18 23.50 -0.47
N LYS A 268 21.55 23.94 -1.56
CA LYS A 268 21.68 25.32 -2.09
C LYS A 268 20.34 25.85 -2.59
N TYR A 269 19.64 26.61 -1.75
CA TYR A 269 18.36 27.25 -2.11
C TYR A 269 18.28 28.68 -1.57
N GLN A 270 17.36 29.46 -2.13
CA GLN A 270 16.90 30.72 -1.54
C GLN A 270 15.41 30.57 -1.25
N LEU A 271 15.00 30.89 -0.01
CA LEU A 271 13.61 30.86 0.43
C LEU A 271 13.34 32.10 1.29
N THR A 272 12.32 32.86 0.93
CA THR A 272 11.74 33.88 1.79
C THR A 272 10.25 33.59 1.98
N ILE A 273 9.76 33.78 3.20
CA ILE A 273 8.34 33.70 3.53
C ILE A 273 8.07 34.89 4.45
N GLU A 274 7.34 35.89 3.97
CA GLU A 274 7.06 37.13 4.67
C GLU A 274 5.55 37.30 4.82
N GLU A 275 5.10 37.93 5.91
CA GLU A 275 3.71 38.33 6.03
C GLU A 275 3.52 39.64 5.25
N ALA A 276 2.50 39.69 4.40
CA ALA A 276 2.24 40.83 3.54
C ALA A 276 1.02 41.59 4.04
N GLU A 277 1.12 42.92 4.08
CA GLU A 277 -0.01 43.82 4.33
C GLU A 277 -0.62 44.25 3.00
N GLY A 278 -1.95 44.31 2.90
CA GLY A 278 -2.65 44.78 1.70
C GLY A 278 -3.66 43.78 1.12
N PRO A 279 -4.20 44.08 -0.08
CA PRO A 279 -5.30 43.31 -0.66
C PRO A 279 -4.85 41.92 -1.14
N VAL A 280 -5.70 40.91 -0.89
CA VAL A 280 -5.47 39.53 -1.35
C VAL A 280 -5.88 39.38 -2.82
N TYR A 281 -4.96 38.93 -3.66
CA TYR A 281 -5.26 38.55 -5.05
C TYR A 281 -4.73 37.16 -5.45
N ASN A 282 -4.07 36.44 -4.54
CA ASN A 282 -3.63 35.05 -4.72
C ASN A 282 -2.77 34.81 -5.98
N GLY A 283 -1.80 35.69 -6.23
CA GLY A 283 -0.83 35.51 -7.30
C GLY A 283 0.05 34.28 -7.02
N SER A 284 0.24 33.40 -8.01
CA SER A 284 1.15 32.24 -7.85
C SER A 284 1.83 31.81 -9.14
N ARG A 285 3.08 31.34 -8.99
CA ARG A 285 3.85 30.66 -10.03
C ARG A 285 4.53 29.46 -9.40
N VAL A 286 4.14 28.25 -9.78
CA VAL A 286 4.70 27.01 -9.23
C VAL A 286 5.28 26.19 -10.38
N GLY A 287 6.60 26.23 -10.57
CA GLY A 287 7.26 25.59 -11.70
C GLY A 287 8.69 25.14 -11.41
N ARG A 288 9.32 24.49 -12.40
CA ARG A 288 10.68 23.94 -12.23
C ARG A 288 11.75 25.00 -11.94
N ASN A 289 11.48 26.25 -12.31
CA ASN A 289 12.41 27.37 -12.13
C ASN A 289 12.27 28.08 -10.78
N GLY A 290 11.23 27.78 -10.00
CA GLY A 290 10.94 28.45 -8.74
C GLY A 290 9.48 28.33 -8.32
N ILE A 291 9.23 28.65 -7.06
CA ILE A 291 7.91 28.70 -6.45
C ILE A 291 7.72 30.09 -5.87
N ASP A 292 6.74 30.81 -6.42
CA ASP A 292 6.40 32.16 -6.02
C ASP A 292 4.92 32.24 -5.63
N PHE A 293 4.65 32.90 -4.52
CA PHE A 293 3.33 33.36 -4.13
C PHE A 293 3.40 34.85 -3.82
N LYS A 294 2.47 35.62 -4.38
CA LYS A 294 2.34 37.06 -4.17
C LYS A 294 0.98 37.38 -3.58
N HIS A 295 0.98 37.96 -2.39
CA HIS A 295 -0.19 38.35 -1.60
C HIS A 295 -1.24 37.22 -1.59
N ALA A 296 -0.76 36.03 -1.25
CA ALA A 296 -1.55 34.82 -1.24
C ALA A 296 -1.90 34.43 0.18
N THR A 297 -3.10 33.91 0.40
CA THR A 297 -3.44 33.34 1.71
C THR A 297 -2.61 32.08 1.98
N VAL A 298 -2.30 31.82 3.26
CA VAL A 298 -1.66 30.57 3.70
C VAL A 298 -2.47 29.36 3.21
N ARG A 299 -3.82 29.44 3.22
CA ARG A 299 -4.70 28.41 2.67
C ARG A 299 -4.44 28.16 1.18
N PHE A 300 -4.40 29.21 0.37
CA PHE A 300 -4.18 29.09 -1.07
C PHE A 300 -2.80 28.54 -1.39
N ALA A 301 -1.76 29.06 -0.74
CA ALA A 301 -0.39 28.58 -0.90
C ALA A 301 -0.27 27.10 -0.53
N SER A 302 -0.82 26.70 0.62
CA SER A 302 -0.84 25.31 1.08
C SER A 302 -1.56 24.38 0.10
N ALA A 303 -2.73 24.78 -0.42
CA ALA A 303 -3.47 24.01 -1.41
C ALA A 303 -2.66 23.80 -2.70
N LYS A 304 -2.07 24.86 -3.25
CA LYS A 304 -1.23 24.78 -4.46
C LYS A 304 0.02 23.92 -4.25
N LEU A 305 0.70 24.08 -3.12
CA LEU A 305 1.89 23.30 -2.77
C LEU A 305 1.57 21.81 -2.57
N ALA A 306 0.43 21.52 -1.93
CA ALA A 306 -0.01 20.16 -1.68
C ALA A 306 -0.74 19.50 -2.87
N ARG A 307 -1.04 20.26 -3.94
CA ARG A 307 -1.83 19.87 -5.12
C ARG A 307 -3.30 19.53 -4.83
N PHE A 308 -3.87 20.23 -3.86
CA PHE A 308 -5.29 20.16 -3.54
C PHE A 308 -6.01 21.39 -4.08
N ARG A 309 -7.33 21.28 -4.22
CA ARG A 309 -8.17 22.47 -4.35
C ARG A 309 -8.26 23.16 -2.98
N PRO A 310 -8.42 24.49 -2.92
CA PRO A 310 -8.52 25.21 -1.65
C PRO A 310 -9.60 24.64 -0.70
N GLU A 311 -10.72 24.18 -1.22
CA GLU A 311 -11.83 23.54 -0.49
C GLU A 311 -11.51 22.13 0.06
N GLU A 312 -10.43 21.51 -0.40
CA GLU A 312 -9.93 20.23 0.09
C GLU A 312 -8.91 20.39 1.22
N VAL A 313 -8.46 21.61 1.49
CA VAL A 313 -7.55 21.94 2.58
C VAL A 313 -8.32 22.56 3.73
N VAL A 314 -8.40 21.81 4.83
CA VAL A 314 -9.09 22.21 6.06
C VAL A 314 -8.05 22.68 7.06
N PHE A 315 -8.22 23.88 7.60
CA PHE A 315 -7.40 24.39 8.70
C PHE A 315 -8.20 24.35 9.99
N GLU A 316 -7.58 23.88 11.05
CA GLU A 316 -8.12 23.97 12.42
C GLU A 316 -8.28 25.43 12.86
N ASP A 317 -7.24 26.23 12.61
CA ASP A 317 -7.24 27.66 12.85
C ASP A 317 -7.44 28.43 11.54
N THR A 318 -8.64 28.98 11.35
CA THR A 318 -8.94 29.77 10.16
C THR A 318 -8.27 31.14 10.14
N ALA A 319 -7.86 31.68 11.30
CA ALA A 319 -7.12 32.93 11.36
C ALA A 319 -5.74 32.76 10.72
N VAL A 320 -5.02 31.68 11.05
CA VAL A 320 -3.75 31.34 10.40
C VAL A 320 -3.95 31.05 8.92
N ALA A 321 -5.02 30.34 8.56
CA ALA A 321 -5.33 30.03 7.15
C ALA A 321 -5.52 31.28 6.28
N ASN A 322 -6.05 32.36 6.87
CA ASN A 322 -6.38 33.60 6.18
C ASN A 322 -5.25 34.64 6.20
N ARG A 323 -4.14 34.38 6.92
CA ARG A 323 -2.95 35.25 6.85
C ARG A 323 -2.42 35.33 5.42
N VAL A 324 -1.92 36.51 5.06
CA VAL A 324 -1.43 36.82 3.72
C VAL A 324 0.10 36.73 3.71
N ILE A 325 0.65 36.03 2.73
CA ILE A 325 2.08 35.82 2.59
C ILE A 325 2.59 36.16 1.19
N ASP A 326 3.82 36.66 1.17
CA ASP A 326 4.70 36.64 0.02
C ASP A 326 5.73 35.52 0.23
N LEU A 327 5.86 34.64 -0.77
CA LEU A 327 6.79 33.50 -0.72
C LEU A 327 7.60 33.48 -2.00
N HIS A 328 8.92 33.48 -1.88
CA HIS A 328 9.83 33.29 -3.01
C HIS A 328 10.76 32.11 -2.72
N PHE A 329 10.80 31.14 -3.64
CA PHE A 329 11.70 30.00 -3.56
C PHE A 329 12.36 29.72 -4.89
N THR A 330 13.68 29.63 -4.88
CA THR A 330 14.48 29.18 -6.02
C THR A 330 15.47 28.10 -5.62
N ASP A 331 15.56 27.07 -6.46
CA ASP A 331 16.52 25.99 -6.30
C ASP A 331 17.67 26.18 -7.30
N ARG A 332 18.90 26.17 -6.79
CA ARG A 332 20.10 26.35 -7.61
C ARG A 332 20.58 25.04 -8.25
N ASN A 333 20.05 23.89 -7.81
CA ASN A 333 20.37 22.57 -8.36
C ASN A 333 19.19 22.07 -9.22
N LYS A 334 19.28 22.29 -10.53
CA LYS A 334 18.22 21.94 -11.51
C LYS A 334 18.55 20.67 -12.27
N GLU A 335 18.16 19.50 -11.77
CA GLU A 335 18.53 18.25 -12.46
C GLU A 335 17.38 17.26 -12.76
N SER A 336 16.23 17.27 -12.06
CA SER A 336 15.11 16.36 -12.45
C SER A 336 13.67 16.80 -12.06
N MET A 337 12.67 16.12 -12.64
CA MET A 337 11.25 16.28 -12.26
C MET A 337 10.96 15.78 -10.83
N ASP A 338 11.68 14.76 -10.36
CA ASP A 338 11.54 14.26 -8.99
C ASP A 338 12.14 15.24 -7.98
N ASP A 339 13.20 15.97 -8.37
CA ASP A 339 13.73 17.08 -7.58
C ASP A 339 12.70 18.19 -7.44
N PHE A 340 11.96 18.56 -8.49
CA PHE A 340 10.90 19.56 -8.37
C PHE A 340 9.78 19.11 -7.40
N LYS A 341 9.35 17.84 -7.45
CA LYS A 341 8.34 17.32 -6.52
C LYS A 341 8.81 17.41 -5.07
N MET A 342 10.07 17.08 -4.81
CA MET A 342 10.67 17.17 -3.49
C MET A 342 10.85 18.64 -3.04
N ALA A 343 11.23 19.55 -3.94
CA ALA A 343 11.35 20.98 -3.65
C ALA A 343 10.02 21.57 -3.20
N ARG A 344 8.94 21.25 -3.90
CA ARG A 344 7.60 21.70 -3.54
C ARG A 344 7.17 21.18 -2.15
N ARG A 345 7.45 19.91 -1.85
CA ARG A 345 7.16 19.33 -0.53
C ARG A 345 8.00 19.97 0.57
N PHE A 346 9.27 20.26 0.29
CA PHE A 346 10.15 20.99 1.21
C PHE A 346 9.61 22.40 1.51
N VAL A 347 9.23 23.17 0.47
CA VAL A 347 8.63 24.50 0.65
C VAL A 347 7.34 24.42 1.48
N PHE A 348 6.50 23.43 1.21
CA PHE A 348 5.30 23.21 2.01
C PHE A 348 5.61 22.94 3.49
N GLN A 349 6.64 22.12 3.76
CA GLN A 349 7.11 21.86 5.12
C GLN A 349 7.61 23.14 5.81
N GLN A 350 8.28 24.04 5.09
CA GLN A 350 8.74 25.30 5.67
C GLN A 350 7.58 26.26 5.97
N VAL A 351 6.54 26.29 5.13
CA VAL A 351 5.31 27.05 5.42
C VAL A 351 4.65 26.52 6.69
N LEU A 352 4.51 25.19 6.82
CA LEU A 352 3.94 24.58 8.03
C LEU A 352 4.79 24.91 9.27
N LYS A 353 6.12 24.81 9.16
CA LYS A 353 7.05 25.12 10.25
C LYS A 353 6.97 26.58 10.71
N LYS A 354 6.85 27.54 9.78
CA LYS A 354 6.74 28.98 10.11
C LYS A 354 5.56 29.27 11.05
N TYR A 355 4.45 28.55 10.87
CA TYR A 355 3.22 28.74 11.65
C TYR A 355 3.01 27.67 12.74
N ASN A 356 4.02 26.86 13.05
CA ASN A 356 3.93 25.74 13.99
C ASN A 356 2.75 24.79 13.69
N LEU A 357 2.59 24.41 12.42
CA LEU A 357 1.51 23.57 11.93
C LEU A 357 2.00 22.17 11.55
N LYS A 358 1.08 21.21 11.57
CA LYS A 358 1.20 19.88 10.96
C LYS A 358 0.06 19.64 9.99
N ALA A 359 0.34 18.99 8.85
CA ALA A 359 -0.72 18.56 7.93
C ALA A 359 -0.83 17.04 7.88
N GLN A 360 -2.07 16.56 7.73
CA GLN A 360 -2.40 15.15 7.65
C GLN A 360 -3.41 14.92 6.52
N LEU A 361 -3.20 13.85 5.75
CA LEU A 361 -4.12 13.43 4.71
C LEU A 361 -5.14 12.46 5.29
N PHE A 362 -6.41 12.79 5.15
CA PHE A 362 -7.55 11.96 5.53
C PHE A 362 -8.16 11.36 4.26
N PHE A 363 -8.22 10.03 4.20
CA PHE A 363 -8.87 9.31 3.11
C PHE A 363 -10.28 8.93 3.55
N VAL A 364 -11.29 9.58 2.96
CA VAL A 364 -12.69 9.36 3.31
C VAL A 364 -13.34 8.44 2.26
N PRO A 365 -13.89 7.27 2.67
CA PRO A 365 -14.69 6.41 1.80
C PRO A 365 -15.94 7.10 1.24
N ALA A 366 -16.38 6.67 0.06
CA ALA A 366 -17.68 7.09 -0.46
C ALA A 366 -18.81 6.56 0.44
N GLY A 367 -19.83 7.39 0.68
CA GLY A 367 -20.97 7.10 1.54
C GLY A 367 -20.79 7.55 3.00
N ASN A 368 -19.55 7.75 3.46
CA ASN A 368 -19.30 8.26 4.81
C ASN A 368 -19.56 9.77 4.91
N TRP A 369 -19.85 10.21 6.12
CA TRP A 369 -20.02 11.61 6.47
C TRP A 369 -18.71 12.22 6.93
N VAL A 370 -18.51 13.50 6.67
CA VAL A 370 -17.29 14.23 6.96
C VAL A 370 -17.65 15.37 7.89
N LEU A 371 -17.03 15.41 9.07
CA LEU A 371 -17.26 16.42 10.10
C LEU A 371 -15.96 17.19 10.37
N TYR A 372 -16.00 18.51 10.22
CA TYR A 372 -14.90 19.39 10.59
C TYR A 372 -15.37 20.82 10.82
N ARG A 373 -14.63 21.58 11.62
CA ARG A 373 -14.85 23.02 11.80
C ARG A 373 -14.36 23.78 10.55
N SER A 374 -15.25 24.50 9.88
CA SER A 374 -14.95 25.23 8.64
C SER A 374 -14.79 26.72 8.83
N GLN A 375 -15.40 27.29 9.88
CA GLN A 375 -15.30 28.70 10.24
C GLN A 375 -15.00 28.82 11.74
N PHE A 376 -14.09 29.72 12.09
CA PHE A 376 -13.92 30.15 13.48
C PHE A 376 -15.04 31.14 13.80
N VAL A 377 -16.12 30.63 14.38
CA VAL A 377 -17.03 31.48 15.15
C VAL A 377 -16.28 31.74 16.46
N LYS A 378 -15.95 33.00 16.77
CA LYS A 378 -15.66 33.39 18.14
C LYS A 378 -16.91 32.97 18.91
N ALA A 379 -16.86 31.83 19.59
CA ALA A 379 -17.83 31.55 20.62
C ALA A 379 -17.65 32.73 21.57
N GLU A 380 -18.66 33.60 21.67
CA GLU A 380 -18.83 34.33 22.91
C GLU A 380 -18.64 33.29 24.02
N GLU A 381 -17.76 33.60 24.95
CA GLU A 381 -17.65 32.90 26.22
C GLU A 381 -18.97 33.10 26.96
N ASP A 382 -20.05 32.51 26.46
CA ASP A 382 -21.32 32.49 27.15
C ASP A 382 -21.56 31.06 27.62
N THR A 383 -20.80 30.73 28.66
CA THR A 383 -21.13 29.63 29.56
C THR A 383 -22.29 30.02 30.49
N SER A 384 -23.03 31.09 30.20
CA SER A 384 -23.98 31.71 31.13
C SER A 384 -25.27 32.28 30.51
N ALA A 385 -25.75 31.83 29.34
CA ALA A 385 -27.10 32.17 28.89
C ALA A 385 -27.67 31.17 27.88
N LEU A 386 -27.91 29.93 28.30
CA LEU A 386 -29.04 29.18 27.74
C LEU A 386 -30.11 29.20 28.80
N ASP A 387 -31.05 30.14 28.64
CA ASP A 387 -32.30 30.18 29.40
C ASP A 387 -32.87 28.75 29.48
N GLU A 388 -33.15 28.29 30.70
CA GLU A 388 -33.78 26.99 30.99
C GLU A 388 -35.23 26.89 30.45
N ARG A 389 -35.64 27.75 29.49
CA ARG A 389 -37.02 27.93 29.03
C ARG A 389 -37.24 27.85 27.52
N GLU A 390 -36.24 27.46 26.74
CA GLU A 390 -36.48 27.01 25.36
C GLU A 390 -36.09 25.54 25.21
N GLU A 391 -36.97 24.66 25.71
CA GLU A 391 -37.00 23.28 25.23
C GLU A 391 -37.38 23.32 23.74
N VAL A 392 -36.38 23.41 22.86
CA VAL A 392 -36.60 23.22 21.42
C VAL A 392 -37.10 21.78 21.25
N PRO A 393 -38.36 21.56 20.85
CA PRO A 393 -38.91 20.23 20.73
C PRO A 393 -38.02 19.41 19.79
N ASN A 394 -37.69 18.19 20.20
CA ASN A 394 -36.94 17.24 19.38
C ASN A 394 -35.43 17.54 19.19
N SER A 395 -34.80 18.19 20.17
CA SER A 395 -33.34 18.40 20.22
C SER A 395 -32.64 17.57 21.30
N PHE A 396 -31.35 17.29 21.12
CA PHE A 396 -30.47 16.63 22.08
C PHE A 396 -29.37 17.61 22.51
N VAL A 397 -29.17 17.73 23.82
CA VAL A 397 -28.17 18.62 24.42
C VAL A 397 -26.99 17.78 24.91
N LEU A 398 -25.83 17.99 24.31
CA LEU A 398 -24.57 17.38 24.69
C LEU A 398 -23.70 18.43 25.39
N LYS A 399 -23.70 18.41 26.73
CA LYS A 399 -22.89 19.33 27.55
C LYS A 399 -21.44 18.90 27.61
N ASP A 400 -20.52 19.87 27.67
CA ASP A 400 -19.08 19.67 27.90
C ASP A 400 -18.41 18.62 26.98
N ALA A 401 -18.76 18.63 25.69
CA ALA A 401 -18.22 17.66 24.73
C ALA A 401 -17.34 18.30 23.66
N THR A 402 -16.33 17.57 23.20
CA THR A 402 -15.50 17.97 22.06
C THR A 402 -16.25 17.73 20.75
N ILE A 403 -15.72 18.25 19.63
CA ILE A 403 -16.28 17.95 18.29
C ILE A 403 -16.22 16.45 17.95
N ARG A 404 -15.31 15.69 18.57
CA ARG A 404 -15.25 14.24 18.47
C ARG A 404 -16.39 13.57 19.24
N GLY A 405 -16.65 14.01 20.47
CA GLY A 405 -17.82 13.56 21.22
C GLY A 405 -19.14 13.90 20.53
N LEU A 406 -19.20 15.03 19.82
CA LEU A 406 -20.31 15.36 18.93
C LEU A 406 -20.43 14.36 17.76
N ALA A 407 -19.33 14.04 17.08
CA ALA A 407 -19.33 13.04 16.00
C ALA A 407 -19.87 11.69 16.50
N ASP A 408 -19.37 11.19 17.63
CA ASP A 408 -19.80 9.92 18.21
C ASP A 408 -21.31 9.93 18.50
N LYS A 409 -21.84 11.05 19.02
CA LYS A 409 -23.27 11.20 19.27
C LYS A 409 -24.10 11.27 17.99
N ILE A 410 -23.58 11.89 16.93
CA ILE A 410 -24.24 11.91 15.61
C ILE A 410 -24.28 10.50 15.02
N GLU A 411 -23.20 9.72 15.14
CA GLU A 411 -23.18 8.33 14.66
C GLU A 411 -24.26 7.48 15.33
N GLU A 412 -24.41 7.64 16.66
CA GLU A 412 -25.43 6.96 17.45
C GLU A 412 -26.85 7.37 17.05
N LEU A 413 -27.14 8.68 17.02
CA LEU A 413 -28.50 9.19 16.81
C LEU A 413 -29.00 8.99 15.38
N TYR A 414 -28.12 9.15 14.39
CA TYR A 414 -28.50 9.15 12.98
C TYR A 414 -28.08 7.86 12.24
N SER A 415 -27.52 6.88 12.96
CA SER A 415 -27.03 5.62 12.39
C SER A 415 -26.12 5.82 11.17
N MET A 416 -25.28 6.85 11.21
CA MET A 416 -24.39 7.24 10.12
C MET A 416 -22.93 7.11 10.53
N LYS A 417 -22.03 6.88 9.57
CA LYS A 417 -20.59 6.82 9.83
C LYS A 417 -19.95 8.18 9.58
N VAL A 418 -19.39 8.80 10.61
CA VAL A 418 -18.85 10.17 10.63
C VAL A 418 -17.34 10.15 10.80
N ASN A 419 -16.65 10.69 9.80
CA ASN A 419 -15.22 10.93 9.83
C ASN A 419 -14.92 12.33 10.36
N CYS A 420 -14.47 12.42 11.62
CA CYS A 420 -14.17 13.69 12.29
C CYS A 420 -12.70 14.09 12.07
N LEU A 421 -12.47 15.06 11.16
CA LEU A 421 -11.10 15.56 10.89
C LEU A 421 -10.60 16.48 11.99
N SER A 422 -11.50 17.23 12.63
CA SER A 422 -11.12 18.17 13.67
C SER A 422 -10.64 17.46 14.93
N LYS A 423 -9.45 17.83 15.40
CA LYS A 423 -8.87 17.32 16.66
C LYS A 423 -9.15 18.23 17.86
N ASN A 424 -9.80 19.36 17.61
CA ASN A 424 -10.08 20.43 18.57
C ASN A 424 -10.54 19.85 19.92
N ARG A 425 -9.72 20.09 20.96
CA ARG A 425 -9.90 19.57 22.32
C ARG A 425 -10.85 20.43 23.15
N THR A 426 -11.23 21.60 22.63
CA THR A 426 -12.14 22.52 23.31
C THR A 426 -13.52 21.90 23.41
N LYS A 427 -14.10 21.96 24.61
CA LYS A 427 -15.41 21.39 24.92
C LYS A 427 -16.48 22.47 24.79
N TYR A 428 -17.64 22.07 24.28
CA TYR A 428 -18.79 22.94 24.04
C TYR A 428 -20.08 22.25 24.47
N THR A 429 -21.11 23.05 24.70
CA THR A 429 -22.49 22.56 24.80
C THR A 429 -23.12 22.56 23.42
N TRP A 430 -23.34 21.37 22.87
CA TRP A 430 -23.95 21.17 21.55
C TRP A 430 -25.44 20.95 21.70
N VAL A 431 -26.23 21.65 20.91
CA VAL A 431 -27.67 21.44 20.78
C VAL A 431 -27.90 21.02 19.34
N ILE A 432 -28.24 19.75 19.13
CA ILE A 432 -28.46 19.15 17.81
C ILE A 432 -29.87 18.58 17.69
N PRO A 433 -30.52 18.67 16.52
CA PRO A 433 -31.81 18.01 16.31
C PRO A 433 -31.66 16.49 16.37
N LYS A 434 -32.77 15.75 16.57
CA LYS A 434 -32.78 14.28 16.61
C LYS A 434 -33.08 13.61 15.25
N ASP A 435 -33.95 14.21 14.42
CA ASP A 435 -34.61 13.44 13.36
C ASP A 435 -34.37 13.95 11.92
N SER A 436 -33.67 15.06 11.73
CA SER A 436 -33.45 15.63 10.39
C SER A 436 -31.98 15.93 10.13
N THR A 437 -31.39 15.16 9.22
CA THR A 437 -30.00 15.35 8.79
C THR A 437 -29.79 16.73 8.15
N GLU A 438 -30.78 17.23 7.39
CA GLU A 438 -30.69 18.56 6.79
C GLU A 438 -30.72 19.66 7.86
N LEU A 439 -31.59 19.52 8.86
CA LEU A 439 -31.64 20.44 10.00
C LEU A 439 -30.34 20.37 10.80
N LEU A 440 -29.78 19.17 11.02
CA LEU A 440 -28.49 18.97 11.67
C LEU A 440 -27.38 19.71 10.94
N GLN A 441 -27.27 19.58 9.61
CA GLN A 441 -26.27 20.28 8.82
C GLN A 441 -26.41 21.80 8.93
N ARG A 442 -27.64 22.33 8.86
CA ARG A 442 -27.92 23.76 9.00
C ARG A 442 -27.59 24.28 10.39
N THR A 443 -27.96 23.56 11.45
CA THR A 443 -27.65 23.91 12.85
C THR A 443 -26.14 23.91 13.10
N LEU A 444 -25.43 22.86 12.65
CA LEU A 444 -23.98 22.75 12.81
C LEU A 444 -23.25 23.89 12.10
N MET A 445 -23.66 24.22 10.87
CA MET A 445 -23.06 25.32 10.12
C MET A 445 -23.39 26.67 10.75
N GLY A 446 -24.67 26.96 10.97
CA GLY A 446 -25.14 28.28 11.39
C GLY A 446 -24.77 28.65 12.82
N LYS A 447 -24.88 27.72 13.77
CA LYS A 447 -24.64 27.98 15.20
C LYS A 447 -23.19 27.73 15.60
N TYR A 448 -22.52 26.76 14.97
CA TYR A 448 -21.21 26.29 15.44
C TYR A 448 -20.08 26.45 14.41
N GLY A 449 -20.36 26.85 13.17
CA GLY A 449 -19.36 26.90 12.09
C GLY A 449 -18.78 25.53 11.75
N VAL A 450 -19.54 24.46 12.00
CA VAL A 450 -19.14 23.07 11.78
C VAL A 450 -19.80 22.55 10.50
N THR A 451 -18.99 22.07 9.57
CA THR A 451 -19.47 21.43 8.36
C THR A 451 -19.68 19.95 8.58
N LEU A 452 -20.87 19.47 8.24
CA LEU A 452 -21.20 18.06 8.10
C LEU A 452 -21.69 17.81 6.67
N TYR A 453 -21.06 16.89 5.93
CA TYR A 453 -21.53 16.53 4.59
C TYR A 453 -21.22 15.07 4.25
N GLN A 454 -22.02 14.48 3.35
CA GLN A 454 -21.77 13.11 2.87
C GLN A 454 -20.81 13.11 1.67
N ALA A 455 -19.74 12.32 1.78
CA ALA A 455 -18.80 12.11 0.68
C ALA A 455 -19.43 11.22 -0.40
N LYS A 456 -19.88 11.83 -1.51
CA LYS A 456 -20.47 11.07 -2.65
C LYS A 456 -19.46 10.13 -3.31
N ASN A 457 -18.19 10.55 -3.39
CA ASN A 457 -17.08 9.80 -3.95
C ASN A 457 -15.98 9.60 -2.90
N ARG A 458 -15.00 8.74 -3.19
CA ARG A 458 -13.78 8.68 -2.39
C ARG A 458 -13.08 10.04 -2.46
N THR A 459 -12.86 10.67 -1.31
CA THR A 459 -12.25 12.00 -1.22
C THR A 459 -11.01 11.96 -0.35
N VAL A 460 -10.03 12.80 -0.69
CA VAL A 460 -8.84 13.02 0.13
C VAL A 460 -8.88 14.46 0.61
N LYS A 461 -8.81 14.66 1.92
CA LYS A 461 -8.75 15.98 2.55
C LYS A 461 -7.39 16.18 3.19
N CYS A 462 -6.84 17.38 3.07
CA CYS A 462 -5.64 17.79 3.78
C CYS A 462 -6.05 18.59 5.02
N TYR A 463 -5.92 18.01 6.21
CA TYR A 463 -6.22 18.67 7.47
C TYR A 463 -4.95 19.25 8.07
N ILE A 464 -4.93 20.56 8.32
CA ILE A 464 -3.81 21.30 8.89
C ILE A 464 -4.21 21.75 10.30
N SER A 465 -3.40 21.38 11.29
CA SER A 465 -3.63 21.65 12.72
C SER A 465 -2.38 22.18 13.39
N SER A 466 -2.51 22.70 14.62
CA SER A 466 -1.35 23.06 15.44
C SER A 466 -0.45 21.83 15.67
N ALA A 467 0.86 22.03 15.72
CA ALA A 467 1.83 20.96 15.88
C ALA A 467 1.84 20.30 17.28
N GLU A 468 1.03 20.78 18.24
CA GLU A 468 0.87 20.25 19.60
C GLU A 468 0.45 18.77 19.71
#